data_AF-A0A7I8EWW6-F1
#
_entry.id   AF-A0A7I8EWW6-F1
#
_cell.length_a   1.000
_cell.length_b   1.000
_cell.length_c   1.000
_cell.angle_alpha   90.00
_cell.angle_beta   90.00
_cell.angle_gamma   90.00
#
_symmetry.space_group_name_H-M   'P 1'
#
loop_
_entity.id
_entity.type
_entity.pdbx_description
1 polymer ?
#
loop_
_entity_poly.entity_id
_entity_poly.type
_entity_poly.pdbx_seq_one_letter_code
_entity_poly.pdbx_strand_id
1 'polypeptide(L)' 'MTQDEKEAFFSEALLTVHEVARRLRVDDTTVRRWIKSGTLQAILLPHQGARQSYRIKQSTLDALLASDQPFQ' A
#
# COMPACT_ATOMS: atom_id res chain seq x y z
N MET A 1 14.48 18.56 13.14
CA MET A 1 14.13 17.20 13.60
C MET A 1 13.91 16.37 12.37
N THR A 2 14.89 15.51 12.08
CA THR A 2 15.17 14.89 10.78
C THR A 2 14.13 13.82 10.47
N GLN A 3 13.73 13.76 9.21
CA GLN A 3 12.61 12.98 8.67
C GLN A 3 12.76 11.45 8.82
N ASP A 4 13.95 10.99 9.24
CA ASP A 4 14.38 9.61 9.46
C ASP A 4 13.60 8.84 10.55
N GLU A 5 13.16 9.49 11.64
CA GLU A 5 12.48 8.76 12.73
C GLU A 5 11.04 8.34 12.37
N LYS A 6 10.51 8.80 11.24
CA LYS A 6 9.19 8.38 10.72
C LYS A 6 9.22 6.96 10.16
N GLU A 7 10.38 6.44 9.77
CA GLU A 7 10.49 5.16 9.06
C GLU A 7 10.26 3.93 9.98
N ALA A 8 10.65 4.00 11.24
CA ALA A 8 10.56 2.84 12.14
C ALA A 8 9.11 2.46 12.54
N PHE A 9 8.18 3.42 12.54
CA PHE A 9 6.80 3.18 13.03
C PHE A 9 5.87 2.55 11.98
N PHE A 10 6.32 2.43 10.74
CA PHE A 10 5.52 1.98 9.61
C PHE A 10 5.74 0.51 9.23
N SER A 11 6.61 -0.21 9.95
CA SER A 11 7.10 -1.52 9.53
C SER A 11 6.07 -2.66 9.62
N GLU A 12 4.95 -2.50 10.35
CA GLU A 12 3.95 -3.59 10.51
C GLU A 12 2.49 -3.18 10.26
N ALA A 13 2.22 -1.97 9.75
CA ALA A 13 0.85 -1.56 9.50
C ALA A 13 0.27 -2.22 8.24
N LEU A 14 -0.82 -2.98 8.40
CA LEU A 14 -1.65 -3.44 7.29
C LEU A 14 -2.57 -2.31 6.83
N LEU A 15 -2.31 -1.76 5.65
CA LEU A 15 -3.08 -0.65 5.08
C LEU A 15 -4.26 -1.14 4.25
N THR A 16 -5.35 -0.39 4.26
CA THR A 16 -6.46 -0.60 3.32
C THR A 16 -6.15 0.04 1.97
N VAL A 17 -6.91 -0.35 0.93
CA VAL A 17 -6.82 0.23 -0.43
C VAL A 17 -6.94 1.75 -0.37
N HIS A 18 -7.88 2.27 0.42
CA HIS A 18 -8.12 3.71 0.55
C HIS A 18 -6.97 4.45 1.23
N GLU A 19 -6.29 3.82 2.19
CA GLU A 19 -5.10 4.40 2.83
C GLU A 19 -3.90 4.43 1.89
N VAL A 20 -3.74 3.40 1.06
CA VAL A 20 -2.70 3.35 0.02
C VAL A 20 -2.98 4.41 -1.05
N ALA A 21 -4.22 4.50 -1.52
CA ALA A 21 -4.69 5.52 -2.46
C ALA A 21 -4.33 6.94 -2.00
N ARG A 22 -4.67 7.28 -0.74
CA ARG A 22 -4.34 8.60 -0.17
C ARG A 22 -2.84 8.87 -0.03
N ARG A 23 -2.04 7.87 0.33
CA ARG A 23 -0.58 8.02 0.46
C ARG A 23 0.11 8.24 -0.89
N LEU A 24 -0.32 7.51 -1.91
CA LEU A 24 0.20 7.61 -3.27
C LEU A 24 -0.45 8.72 -4.11
N ARG A 25 -1.51 9.35 -3.60
CA ARG A 25 -2.37 10.28 -4.35
C ARG A 25 -2.93 9.69 -5.64
N VAL A 26 -3.31 8.42 -5.60
CA VAL A 26 -3.97 7.70 -6.70
C VAL A 26 -5.36 7.25 -6.28
N ASP A 27 -6.23 6.92 -7.26
CA ASP A 27 -7.57 6.40 -6.97
C ASP A 27 -7.58 4.96 -6.46
N ASP A 28 -8.58 4.62 -5.65
CA ASP A 28 -8.86 3.26 -5.18
C ASP A 28 -8.98 2.25 -6.35
N THR A 29 -9.46 2.69 -7.51
CA THR A 29 -9.58 1.86 -8.73
C THR A 29 -8.21 1.52 -9.32
N THR A 30 -7.26 2.45 -9.27
CA THR A 30 -5.86 2.26 -9.68
C THR A 30 -5.17 1.28 -8.75
N VAL A 31 -5.34 1.43 -7.44
CA VAL A 31 -4.81 0.49 -6.44
C VAL A 31 -5.38 -0.92 -6.67
N ARG A 32 -6.70 -1.06 -6.89
CA ARG A 32 -7.31 -2.35 -7.24
C ARG A 32 -6.78 -2.92 -8.56
N ARG A 33 -6.54 -2.08 -9.56
CA ARG A 33 -5.93 -2.49 -10.83
C ARG A 33 -4.51 -3.01 -10.60
N TRP A 34 -3.70 -2.35 -9.78
CA TRP A 34 -2.35 -2.78 -9.45
C TRP A 34 -2.31 -4.10 -8.67
N ILE A 35 -3.29 -4.32 -7.78
CA ILE A 35 -3.46 -5.61 -7.11
C ILE A 35 -3.79 -6.70 -8.13
N LYS A 36 -4.70 -6.41 -9.07
CA LYS A 36 -5.08 -7.35 -10.14
C LYS A 36 -3.96 -7.62 -11.14
N SER A 37 -3.11 -6.63 -11.44
CA SER A 37 -1.96 -6.78 -12.34
C SER A 37 -0.75 -7.42 -11.66
N GLY A 38 -0.79 -7.62 -10.34
CA GLY A 38 0.34 -8.17 -9.56
C GLY A 38 1.43 -7.15 -9.23
N THR A 39 1.24 -5.88 -9.59
CA THR A 39 2.14 -4.77 -9.23
C THR A 39 2.12 -4.48 -7.74
N LEU A 40 0.97 -4.68 -7.08
CA LEU A 40 0.81 -4.45 -5.64
C LEU A 40 0.35 -5.73 -4.94
N GLN A 41 1.13 -6.22 -4.00
CA GLN A 41 0.78 -7.39 -3.20
C GLN A 41 -0.24 -7.02 -2.11
N ALA A 42 -1.40 -7.68 -2.11
CA ALA A 42 -2.45 -7.48 -1.12
C ALA A 42 -3.01 -8.81 -0.63
N ILE A 43 -3.27 -8.89 0.67
CA ILE A 43 -3.94 -9.99 1.33
C ILE A 43 -5.45 -9.73 1.29
N LEU A 44 -6.18 -10.66 0.71
CA LEU A 44 -7.64 -10.70 0.77
C LEU A 44 -8.05 -11.34 2.09
N LEU A 45 -8.83 -10.62 2.91
CA LEU A 45 -9.42 -11.22 4.10
C LEU A 45 -10.66 -12.03 3.72
N PRO A 46 -10.80 -13.29 4.19
CA PRO A 46 -12.04 -14.05 4.05
C PRO A 46 -13.17 -13.35 4.81
N HIS A 47 -14.36 -13.33 4.20
CA HIS A 47 -15.49 -12.44 4.51
C HIS A 47 -15.93 -12.42 5.99
N GLN A 48 -16.05 -11.21 6.54
CA GLN A 48 -17.06 -10.87 7.56
C GLN A 48 -17.93 -9.71 7.01
N GLY A 49 -18.94 -10.01 6.20
CA GLY A 49 -19.94 -9.04 5.70
C GLY A 49 -19.87 -8.71 4.20
N ALA A 50 -20.61 -7.68 3.75
CA ALA A 50 -20.91 -7.39 2.33
C ALA A 50 -19.78 -6.72 1.50
N ARG A 51 -18.56 -6.59 2.03
CA ARG A 51 -17.45 -5.90 1.33
C ARG A 51 -16.16 -6.70 1.45
N GLN A 52 -15.50 -6.92 0.31
CA GLN A 52 -14.15 -7.48 0.26
C GLN A 52 -13.13 -6.47 0.81
N SER A 53 -12.47 -6.85 1.90
CA SER A 53 -11.41 -6.07 2.53
C SER A 53 -10.04 -6.55 2.06
N TYR A 54 -9.33 -5.68 1.37
CA TYR A 54 -7.93 -5.89 0.96
C TYR A 54 -7.03 -5.24 2.02
N ARG A 55 -6.00 -5.97 2.44
CA ARG A 55 -4.93 -5.48 3.31
C ARG A 55 -3.62 -5.52 2.56
N ILE A 56 -3.01 -4.36 2.38
CA ILE A 56 -1.74 -4.17 1.71
C ILE A 56 -0.70 -3.95 2.80
N LYS A 57 0.41 -4.68 2.77
CA LYS A 57 1.50 -4.42 3.73
C LYS A 57 2.12 -3.08 3.41
N GLN A 58 2.39 -2.28 4.43
CA GLN A 58 3.07 -1.01 4.22
C GLN A 58 4.46 -1.18 3.60
N SER A 59 5.18 -2.26 3.92
CA SER A 59 6.44 -2.59 3.26
C SER A 59 6.33 -2.81 1.76
N THR A 60 5.20 -3.31 1.25
CA THR A 60 4.96 -3.44 -0.19
C THR A 60 4.78 -2.08 -0.85
N LEU A 61 4.11 -1.15 -0.16
CA LEU A 61 3.95 0.22 -0.62
C LEU A 61 5.30 0.96 -0.66
N ASP A 62 6.08 0.79 0.40
CA ASP A 62 7.40 1.39 0.53
C ASP A 62 8.36 0.89 -0.55
N ALA A 63 8.38 -0.43 -0.80
CA ALA A 63 9.15 -1.01 -1.89
C ALA A 63 8.76 -0.46 -3.27
N LEU A 64 7.47 -0.18 -3.50
CA LEU A 64 7.02 0.46 -4.75
C LEU A 64 7.53 1.91 -4.86
N LEU A 65 7.44 2.68 -3.78
CA LEU A 65 7.97 4.05 -3.73
C LEU A 65 9.49 4.09 -3.93
N ALA A 66 10.21 3.14 -3.34
CA ALA A 66 11.65 2.98 -3.52
C ALA A 66 12.00 2.54 -4.95
N SER A 67 11.17 1.72 -5.59
CA SER A 67 11.38 1.27 -6.97
C SER A 67 11.08 2.33 -8.03
N ASP A 68 10.31 3.36 -7.69
CA ASP A 68 9.95 4.49 -8.57
C ASP A 68 10.93 5.66 -8.46
N GLN A 69 12.10 5.49 -7.82
CA GLN A 69 13.19 6.47 -7.91
C GLN A 69 13.99 6.22 -9.21
N PRO A 70 13.84 7.08 -10.24
CA PRO A 70 14.68 7.00 -11.41
C PRO A 70 15.96 7.80 -11.14
N PHE A 71 17.09 7.09 -11.24
CA PHE A 71 18.42 7.58 -11.63
C PHE A 71 18.94 8.86 -10.95
N GLN A 72 19.88 8.62 -10.02
CA GLN A 72 20.94 9.55 -9.61
C GLN A 72 21.66 10.19 -10.81
#